data_AF-A0A0N1JX84-F1
#
_entry.id   AF-A0A0N1JX84-F1
#
_cell.length_a   1.000
_cell.length_b   1.000
_cell.length_c   1.000
_cell.angle_alpha   90.00
_cell.angle_beta   90.00
_cell.angle_gamma   90.00
#
_symmetry.space_group_name_H-M   'P 1'
#
loop_
_entity.id
_entity.type
_entity.pdbx_description
1 polymer ?
#
loop_
_entity_poly.entity_id
_entity_poly.type
_entity_poly.pdbx_seq_one_letter_code
_entity_poly.pdbx_strand_id
1 'polypeptide(L)' 'MTGKVPMTGTTAVQHARTATLPKEAELGDVFRIEHRSGGPLTWEPFCTIWLCTGHDRLTSFAQWQQVQLGEEQLGE' A
#
# COMPACT_ATOMS: atom_id res chain seq x y z
N MET A 1 -25.31 -13.05 -8.41
CA MET A 1 -24.60 -13.99 -7.52
C MET A 1 -23.36 -13.28 -7.00
N THR A 2 -23.42 -12.80 -5.77
CA THR A 2 -22.43 -11.90 -5.17
C THR A 2 -21.30 -12.72 -4.57
N GLY A 3 -20.29 -13.03 -5.39
CA GLY A 3 -19.04 -13.58 -4.89
C GLY A 3 -18.20 -12.44 -4.31
N LYS A 4 -18.21 -12.27 -2.99
CA LYS A 4 -17.18 -11.47 -2.31
C LYS A 4 -15.89 -12.27 -2.42
N VAL A 5 -15.05 -11.96 -3.41
CA VAL A 5 -13.69 -12.51 -3.48
C VAL A 5 -12.98 -12.10 -2.18
N PRO A 6 -12.39 -13.02 -1.40
CA PRO A 6 -11.57 -12.62 -0.27
C PRO A 6 -10.39 -11.83 -0.83
N MET A 7 -10.32 -10.53 -0.53
CA MET A 7 -9.16 -9.70 -0.86
C MET A 7 -7.98 -10.25 -0.06
N THR A 8 -6.99 -10.83 -0.73
CA THR A 8 -5.79 -11.37 -0.08
C THR A 8 -4.91 -10.18 0.32
N GLY A 9 -4.87 -9.88 1.62
CA GLY A 9 -4.05 -8.79 2.15
C GLY A 9 -2.62 -9.26 2.41
N THR A 10 -1.63 -8.72 1.70
CA THR A 10 -0.22 -8.93 2.03
C THR A 10 0.28 -7.78 2.93
N THR A 11 1.10 -8.10 3.93
CA THR A 11 1.71 -7.12 4.83
C THR A 11 3.24 -7.16 4.75
N ALA A 12 3.88 -5.99 4.70
CA ALA A 12 5.33 -5.84 4.70
C ALA A 12 5.80 -4.78 5.71
N VAL A 13 7.06 -4.91 6.16
CA VAL A 13 7.76 -3.88 6.95
C VAL A 13 8.82 -3.23 6.07
N GLN A 14 8.86 -1.90 6.05
CA GLN A 14 9.84 -1.14 5.28
C GLN A 14 10.56 -0.14 6.15
N HIS A 15 11.88 -0.08 5.98
CA HIS A 15 12.76 0.84 6.69
C HIS A 15 12.91 2.20 5.98
N ALA A 16 11.83 2.70 5.40
CA ALA A 16 11.79 3.90 4.56
C ALA A 16 10.42 4.59 4.67
N ARG A 17 10.37 5.90 4.40
CA ARG A 17 9.10 6.66 4.36
C ARG A 17 8.33 6.49 3.04
N THR A 18 9.04 6.16 1.97
CA THR A 18 8.45 5.91 0.64
C THR A 18 8.05 4.44 0.52
N ALA A 19 6.86 4.18 -0.01
CA ALA A 19 6.38 2.83 -0.28
C ALA A 19 7.11 2.21 -1.48
N THR A 20 7.69 1.03 -1.28
CA THR A 20 8.13 0.15 -2.38
C THR A 20 7.06 -0.90 -2.62
N LEU A 21 6.40 -0.86 -3.77
CA LEU A 21 5.25 -1.71 -4.09
C LEU A 21 5.67 -2.85 -5.04
N PRO A 22 5.08 -4.05 -4.92
CA PRO A 22 5.39 -5.15 -5.81
C PRO A 22 4.89 -4.84 -7.23
N LYS A 23 5.64 -5.31 -8.23
CA LYS A 23 5.29 -5.14 -9.64
C LYS A 23 4.16 -6.07 -10.08
N GLU A 24 4.00 -7.20 -9.41
CA GLU A 24 3.02 -8.24 -9.71
C GLU A 24 1.98 -8.29 -8.57
N ALA A 25 0.71 -8.25 -8.94
CA ALA A 25 -0.45 -8.36 -8.05
C ALA A 25 -1.72 -8.61 -8.89
N GLU A 26 -2.80 -9.08 -8.27
CA GLU A 26 -4.11 -9.19 -8.89
C GLU A 26 -4.98 -7.94 -8.62
N LEU A 27 -5.97 -7.70 -9.49
CA LEU A 27 -6.92 -6.61 -9.29
C LEU A 27 -7.68 -6.83 -7.97
N GLY A 28 -7.66 -5.81 -7.10
CA GLY A 28 -8.30 -5.89 -5.78
C GLY A 28 -7.38 -6.39 -4.66
N ASP A 29 -6.14 -6.75 -4.96
CA ASP A 29 -5.15 -7.06 -3.93
C ASP A 29 -4.88 -5.84 -3.04
N VAL A 30 -4.71 -6.11 -1.75
CA VAL A 30 -4.40 -5.09 -0.75
C VAL A 30 -2.99 -5.30 -0.23
N PHE A 31 -2.20 -4.23 -0.22
CA PHE A 31 -0.84 -4.23 0.28
C PHE A 31 -0.69 -3.24 1.43
N ARG A 32 -0.46 -3.76 2.63
CA ARG A 32 -0.24 -2.97 3.83
C ARG A 32 1.25 -2.87 4.13
N ILE A 33 1.75 -1.65 4.29
CA ILE A 33 3.15 -1.40 4.63
C ILE A 33 3.22 -0.75 6.00
N GLU A 34 3.99 -1.35 6.89
CA GLU A 34 4.45 -0.72 8.12
C GLU A 34 5.79 -0.04 7.87
N HIS A 35 5.81 1.29 7.91
CA HIS A 35 7.00 2.09 7.76
C HIS A 35 7.66 2.26 9.14
N ARG A 36 8.93 1.83 9.26
CA ARG A 36 9.76 2.01 10.46
C ARG A 36 11.03 2.76 10.11
N SER A 37 11.58 3.54 11.05
CA SER A 37 12.93 4.06 10.84
C SER A 37 13.95 2.90 10.79
N GLY A 38 14.87 2.94 9.84
CA GLY A 38 15.98 1.99 9.72
C GLY A 38 17.34 2.57 10.07
N GLY A 39 17.40 3.84 10.50
CA GLY A 39 18.65 4.58 10.66
C GLY A 39 18.69 5.43 11.93
N PRO A 40 19.79 6.18 12.14
CA PRO A 40 20.03 6.96 13.37
C PRO A 40 19.06 8.13 13.54
N LEU A 41 18.43 8.60 12.46
CA LEU A 41 17.35 9.59 12.51
C LEU A 41 16.02 8.86 12.71
N THR A 42 15.53 8.85 13.93
CA THR A 42 14.28 8.18 14.31
C THR A 42 13.07 9.05 13.96
N TRP A 43 12.03 8.40 13.46
CA TRP A 43 10.73 9.00 13.19
C TRP A 43 9.65 8.00 13.60
N GLU A 44 8.46 8.53 13.91
CA GLU A 44 7.34 7.73 14.41
C GLU A 44 6.85 6.75 13.35
N PRO A 45 6.78 5.43 13.66
CA PRO A 45 6.26 4.45 12.73
C PRO A 45 4.84 4.81 12.26
N PHE A 46 4.57 4.58 10.98
CA PHE A 46 3.25 4.80 10.41
C PHE A 46 2.91 3.70 9.40
N CYS A 47 1.64 3.57 9.06
CA CYS A 47 1.17 2.56 8.13
C CYS A 47 0.55 3.21 6.89
N THR A 48 0.81 2.60 5.73
CA THR A 48 0.09 2.92 4.50
C THR A 48 -0.60 1.66 3.98
N ILE A 49 -1.73 1.84 3.31
CA ILE A 49 -2.50 0.77 2.68
C ILE A 49 -2.66 1.13 1.21
N TRP A 50 -2.40 0.17 0.34
CA TRP A 50 -2.45 0.32 -1.10
C TRP A 50 -3.39 -0.72 -1.68
N LEU A 51 -4.19 -0.32 -2.67
CA LEU A 51 -5.07 -1.18 -3.43
C LEU A 51 -4.56 -1.30 -4.86
N CYS A 52 -4.45 -2.53 -5.37
CA CYS A 52 -4.18 -2.76 -6.77
C CYS A 52 -5.44 -2.46 -7.59
N THR A 53 -5.37 -1.44 -8.45
CA THR A 53 -6.51 -0.96 -9.25
C THR A 53 -6.46 -1.44 -10.70
N GLY A 54 -5.43 -2.19 -11.07
CA GLY A 54 -5.26 -2.74 -12.42
C GLY A 54 -3.78 -2.84 -12.78
N HIS A 55 -3.50 -2.81 -14.08
CA HIS A 55 -2.15 -2.97 -14.61
C HIS A 55 -1.89 -1.96 -15.71
N ASP A 56 -0.67 -1.44 -15.75
CA ASP A 56 -0.22 -0.60 -16.85
C ASP A 56 -0.19 -1.42 -18.15
N ARG A 57 -0.69 -0.83 -19.25
CA ARG A 57 -0.86 -1.56 -20.52
C ARG A 57 0.45 -1.90 -21.22
N LEU A 58 1.55 -1.19 -20.93
CA LEU A 58 2.83 -1.37 -21.61
C LEU A 58 3.74 -2.33 -20.85
N THR A 59 3.73 -2.25 -19.51
CA THR A 59 4.63 -3.01 -18.65
C THR A 59 3.96 -4.19 -17.94
N SER A 60 2.62 -4.23 -17.95
CA SER A 60 1.81 -5.14 -17.11
C SER A 60 2.10 -5.03 -15.63
N PHE A 61 2.75 -3.95 -15.18
CA PHE A 61 2.99 -3.73 -13.75
C PHE A 61 1.70 -3.32 -13.06
N ALA A 62 1.52 -3.85 -11.85
CA ALA A 62 0.43 -3.51 -10.98
C ALA A 62 0.39 -1.98 -10.74
N GLN A 63 -0.78 -1.40 -10.97
CA GLN A 63 -1.09 -0.02 -10.64
C GLN A 63 -1.68 0.02 -9.25
N TRP A 64 -1.08 0.84 -8.40
CA TRP A 64 -1.44 0.94 -6.99
C TRP A 64 -1.98 2.32 -6.67
N GLN A 65 -3.07 2.35 -5.92
CA GLN A 65 -3.63 3.56 -5.34
C GLN A 65 -3.54 3.49 -3.82
N GLN A 66 -3.00 4.53 -3.19
CA GLN A 66 -3.00 4.62 -1.74
C GLN A 66 -4.43 4.86 -1.25
N VAL A 67 -4.86 4.05 -0.30
CA VAL A 67 -6.13 4.21 0.39
C VAL A 67 -5.88 5.07 1.62
N GLN A 68 -6.43 6.28 1.63
CA GLN A 68 -6.56 7.04 2.87
C GLN A 68 -7.76 6.51 3.65
N LEU A 69 -7.51 6.09 4.89
CA LEU A 69 -8.57 5.71 5.82
C LEU A 69 -8.80 6.88 6.78
N GLY A 70 -9.98 7.49 6.69
CA GLY A 70 -10.37 8.64 7.52
C GLY A 70 -10.27 9.98 6.78
N GLU A 71 -10.58 11.06 7.49
CA GLU A 71 -10.48 12.43 6.98
C GLU A 71 -9.03 12.92 7.04
N GLU A 72 -8.58 13.62 5.99
CA GLU A 72 -7.30 14.34 6.00
C GLU A 72 -7.41 15.46 7.04
N GLN A 73 -6.89 15.23 8.25
CA GLN A 73 -6.83 16.26 9.27
C GLN A 73 -5.65 17.17 8.94
N LEU A 74 -5.91 18.18 8.10
CA LEU A 74 -5.03 19.33 7.95
C LEU A 74 -4.94 20.01 9.31
N GLY A 75 -3.82 19.83 10.01
CA GLY A 75 -3.58 20.52 11.27
C GLY A 75 -3.53 22.03 11.04
N GLU A 76 -4.20 22.77 11.92
CA GLU A 76 -3.95 24.20 12.14
C GLU A 76 -2.61 24.43 12.87
#